data_AF-A0AAV4JHQ1-F1
#
_entry.id   AF-A0AAV4JHQ1-F1
#
_cell.length_a   1.000
_cell.length_b   1.000
_cell.length_c   1.000
_cell.angle_alpha   90.00
_cell.angle_beta   90.00
_cell.angle_gamma   90.00
#
_symmetry.space_group_name_H-M   'P 1'
#
loop_
_entity.id
_entity.type
_entity.pdbx_description
1 polymer ?
#
loop_
_entity_poly.entity_id
_entity_poly.type
_entity_poly.pdbx_seq_one_letter_code
_entity_poly.pdbx_strand_id
1 'polypeptide(L)'
;MGYCTYQFLFLPKEAIPASYNWMMYLFLLCVFVSLTNQCHKWSHTYFGLPWYIKLLQDLHLVLPRRHHRIHHVSPHETYYCITTGWLNYPLELIGFWPTLEVIIESLTGSKPRSDDMAWASKTS
;
A
#
# COMPACT_ATOMS: atom_id res chain seq x y z
N MET A 1 10.06 -15.53 6.72
CA MET A 1 10.39 -15.30 8.15
C MET A 1 11.18 -16.44 8.78
N GLY A 2 10.74 -17.71 8.65
CA GLY A 2 11.43 -18.86 9.29
C GLY A 2 12.94 -18.96 9.01
N TYR A 3 13.38 -18.67 7.79
CA TYR A 3 14.80 -18.64 7.44
C TYR A 3 15.60 -17.54 8.18
N CYS A 4 15.05 -16.32 8.28
CA CYS A 4 15.69 -15.23 9.02
C CYS A 4 15.76 -15.57 10.51
N THR A 5 14.66 -16.06 11.09
CA THR A 5 14.60 -16.50 12.49
C THR A 5 15.60 -17.63 12.76
N TYR A 6 15.70 -18.61 11.85
CA TYR A 6 16.70 -19.69 11.94
C TYR A 6 18.12 -19.13 11.99
N GLN A 7 18.46 -18.18 11.11
CA GLN A 7 19.79 -17.59 11.10
C GLN A 7 20.13 -16.85 12.41
N PHE A 8 19.18 -16.11 12.99
CA PHE A 8 19.39 -15.45 14.28
C PHE A 8 19.49 -16.40 15.48
N LEU A 9 18.83 -17.56 15.42
CA LEU A 9 18.82 -18.54 16.50
C LEU A 9 20.02 -19.49 16.46
N PHE A 10 20.54 -19.80 15.28
CA PHE A 10 21.48 -20.91 15.09
C PHE A 10 22.84 -20.52 14.47
N LEU A 11 23.02 -19.33 13.92
CA LEU A 11 24.34 -18.91 13.43
C LEU A 11 25.22 -18.34 14.55
N PRO A 12 26.55 -18.53 14.45
CA PRO A 12 27.51 -17.81 15.28
C PRO A 12 27.29 -16.30 15.16
N LYS A 13 27.48 -15.56 16.26
CA LYS A 13 27.23 -14.11 16.31
C LYS A 13 28.07 -13.34 15.30
N GLU A 14 29.22 -13.87 14.93
CA GLU A 14 30.19 -13.32 14.00
C GLU A 14 29.71 -13.40 12.54
N ALA A 15 28.81 -14.33 12.23
CA ALA A 15 28.24 -14.51 10.89
C ALA A 15 27.00 -13.63 10.65
N ILE A 16 26.37 -13.13 11.72
CA ILE A 16 25.14 -12.32 11.65
C ILE A 16 25.34 -10.98 10.91
N PRO A 17 26.41 -10.20 11.15
CA PRO A 17 26.58 -8.88 10.53
C PRO A 17 26.58 -8.89 9.00
N ALA A 18 27.08 -9.96 8.37
CA ALA A 18 27.20 -10.07 6.92
C ALA A 18 25.83 -10.04 6.21
N SER A 19 24.78 -10.52 6.86
CA SER A 19 23.43 -10.63 6.29
C SER A 19 22.36 -9.85 7.07
N TYR A 20 22.75 -9.21 8.18
CA TYR A 20 21.82 -8.54 9.10
C TYR A 20 20.91 -7.53 8.40
N ASN A 21 21.50 -6.59 7.64
CA ASN A 21 20.75 -5.53 6.97
C ASN A 21 19.74 -6.09 5.97
N TRP A 22 20.14 -7.11 5.20
CA TRP A 22 19.26 -7.76 4.23
C TRP A 22 18.09 -8.47 4.92
N MET A 23 18.35 -9.19 6.01
CA MET A 23 17.31 -9.86 6.77
C MET A 23 16.35 -8.88 7.43
N MET A 24 16.86 -7.80 8.00
CA MET A 24 16.04 -6.76 8.62
C MET A 24 15.19 -6.04 7.57
N TYR A 25 15.75 -5.76 6.40
CA TYR A 25 15.00 -5.22 5.27
C TYR A 25 13.84 -6.16 4.88
N LEU A 26 14.11 -7.45 4.63
CA LEU A 26 13.07 -8.41 4.27
C LEU A 26 12.03 -8.60 5.37
N PHE A 27 12.48 -8.64 6.63
CA PHE A 27 11.59 -8.75 7.80
C PHE A 27 10.63 -7.56 7.85
N LEU A 28 11.17 -6.33 7.81
CA LEU A 28 10.37 -5.11 7.86
C LEU A 28 9.47 -4.99 6.63
N LEU A 29 9.97 -5.31 5.43
CA LEU A 29 9.17 -5.34 4.21
C LEU A 29 7.96 -6.26 4.36
N CYS A 30 8.16 -7.50 4.82
CA CYS A 30 7.06 -8.43 5.05
C CYS A 30 6.08 -7.92 6.09
N VAL A 31 6.56 -7.34 7.20
CA VAL A 31 5.72 -6.77 8.26
C VAL A 31 4.88 -5.61 7.72
N PHE A 32 5.50 -4.64 7.04
CA PHE A 32 4.80 -3.45 6.53
C PHE A 32 3.85 -3.76 5.38
N VAL A 33 4.19 -4.70 4.49
CA VAL A 33 3.26 -5.17 3.45
C VAL A 33 2.05 -5.85 4.08
N SER A 34 2.27 -6.75 5.05
CA SER A 34 1.19 -7.44 5.75
C SER A 34 0.28 -6.47 6.51
N LEU A 35 0.89 -5.51 7.21
CA LEU A 35 0.17 -4.47 7.95
C LEU A 35 -0.65 -3.59 7.00
N THR A 36 -0.06 -3.13 5.89
CA THR A 36 -0.75 -2.32 4.88
C THR A 36 -1.93 -3.08 4.27
N ASN A 37 -1.74 -4.36 3.93
CA ASN A 37 -2.82 -5.21 3.43
C ASN A 37 -3.94 -5.39 4.47
N GLN A 38 -3.58 -5.51 5.75
CA GLN A 38 -4.57 -5.67 6.81
C GLN A 38 -5.38 -4.39 7.07
N CYS A 39 -4.72 -3.22 7.09
CA CYS A 39 -5.38 -1.92 7.17
C CYS A 39 -6.33 -1.69 5.97
N HIS A 40 -5.87 -2.01 4.76
CA HIS A 40 -6.68 -1.94 3.55
C HIS A 40 -7.88 -2.89 3.60
N LYS A 41 -7.70 -4.13 4.07
CA LYS A 41 -8.84 -5.06 4.26
C LYS A 41 -9.87 -4.51 5.25
N TRP A 42 -9.41 -3.90 6.35
CA TRP A 42 -10.32 -3.30 7.34
C TRP A 42 -11.08 -2.09 6.79
N SER A 43 -10.51 -1.32 5.86
CA SER A 43 -11.23 -0.20 5.22
C SER A 43 -12.39 -0.66 4.33
N HIS A 44 -12.34 -1.90 3.84
CA HIS A 44 -13.43 -2.58 3.12
C HIS A 44 -14.42 -3.33 4.01
N THR A 45 -14.12 -3.52 5.29
CA THR A 45 -14.91 -4.36 6.19
C THR A 45 -15.93 -3.53 6.98
N TYR A 46 -17.18 -3.47 6.51
CA TYR A 46 -18.25 -2.66 7.13
C TYR A 46 -18.93 -3.34 8.33
N PHE A 47 -19.02 -4.67 8.33
CA PHE A 47 -19.68 -5.44 9.38
C PHE A 47 -18.67 -6.32 10.15
N GLY A 48 -18.92 -6.57 11.44
CA GLY A 48 -18.10 -7.47 12.25
C GLY A 48 -16.69 -6.97 12.59
N LEU A 49 -16.38 -5.69 12.34
CA LEU A 49 -15.06 -5.14 12.65
C LEU A 49 -14.93 -4.88 14.17
N PRO A 50 -13.82 -5.32 14.82
CA PRO A 50 -13.61 -5.09 16.25
C PRO A 50 -13.68 -3.61 16.63
N TRP A 51 -14.17 -3.32 17.83
CA TRP A 51 -14.39 -1.94 18.28
C TRP A 51 -13.12 -1.10 18.30
N TYR A 52 -11.98 -1.69 18.68
CA TYR A 52 -10.71 -0.96 18.74
C TYR A 52 -10.20 -0.61 17.35
N ILE A 53 -10.47 -1.42 16.32
CA ILE A 53 -10.13 -1.06 14.93
C ILE A 53 -11.00 0.11 14.45
N LYS A 54 -12.29 0.11 14.78
CA LYS A 54 -13.16 1.25 14.47
C LYS A 54 -12.66 2.53 15.14
N LEU A 55 -12.27 2.45 16.42
CA LEU A 55 -11.65 3.57 17.12
C LEU A 55 -10.36 4.06 16.44
N LEU A 56 -9.47 3.15 16.03
CA LEU A 56 -8.25 3.52 15.29
C LEU A 56 -8.56 4.17 13.93
N GLN A 57 -9.63 3.74 13.24
CA GLN A 57 -10.11 4.39 12.02
C GLN A 57 -10.67 5.80 12.31
N ASP A 58 -11.46 5.96 13.38
CA ASP A 58 -12.03 7.26 13.76
C ASP A 58 -10.92 8.25 14.15
N LEU A 59 -9.86 7.77 14.82
CA LEU A 59 -8.65 8.53 15.14
C LEU A 59 -7.69 8.69 13.97
N HIS A 60 -8.01 8.15 12.79
CA HIS A 60 -7.16 8.19 11.59
C HIS A 60 -5.77 7.57 11.78
N LEU A 61 -5.61 6.65 12.74
CA LEU A 61 -4.37 5.90 12.96
C LEU A 61 -4.22 4.71 11.98
N VAL A 62 -5.34 4.21 11.46
CA VAL A 62 -5.41 3.25 10.35
C VAL A 62 -6.44 3.73 9.34
N LEU A 63 -6.34 3.27 8.08
CA LEU A 63 -7.14 3.80 6.97
C LEU A 63 -8.65 3.79 7.26
N PRO A 64 -9.31 4.97 7.33
CA PRO A 64 -10.75 5.07 7.51
C PRO A 64 -11.51 4.57 6.26
N ARG A 65 -12.64 3.90 6.47
CA ARG A 65 -13.48 3.38 5.36
C ARG A 65 -13.94 4.47 4.39
N ARG A 66 -14.43 5.60 4.95
CA ARG A 66 -14.92 6.74 4.16
C ARG A 66 -13.81 7.37 3.33
N HIS A 67 -12.60 7.45 3.89
CA HIS A 67 -11.42 7.97 3.21
C HIS A 67 -11.04 7.05 2.03
N HIS A 68 -10.95 5.73 2.28
CA HIS A 68 -10.64 4.76 1.22
C HIS A 68 -11.70 4.72 0.11
N ARG A 69 -12.97 4.94 0.46
CA ARG A 69 -14.07 4.95 -0.51
C ARG A 69 -13.84 5.97 -1.63
N ILE A 70 -13.13 7.08 -1.39
CA ILE A 70 -12.82 8.08 -2.42
C ILE A 70 -12.06 7.43 -3.59
N HIS A 71 -11.06 6.60 -3.28
CA HIS A 71 -10.31 5.84 -4.29
C HIS A 71 -11.20 4.83 -5.05
N HIS A 72 -12.23 4.28 -4.41
CA HIS A 72 -13.21 3.36 -5.04
C HIS A 72 -14.31 4.07 -5.84
N VAL A 73 -14.27 5.39 -5.94
CA VAL A 73 -15.20 6.16 -6.77
C VAL A 73 -14.47 6.50 -8.07
N SER A 74 -15.15 6.30 -9.20
CA SER A 74 -14.65 6.72 -10.52
C SER A 74 -14.23 8.20 -10.46
N PRO A 75 -13.07 8.59 -11.02
CA PRO A 75 -12.25 7.86 -11.99
C PRO A 75 -11.14 6.95 -11.42
N HIS A 76 -11.11 6.66 -10.11
CA HIS A 76 -10.10 5.79 -9.47
C HIS A 76 -8.65 6.28 -9.57
N GLU A 77 -8.42 7.56 -9.87
CA GLU A 77 -7.10 8.12 -10.13
C GLU A 77 -6.49 8.90 -8.95
N THR A 78 -7.02 8.67 -7.75
CA THR A 78 -6.77 9.51 -6.59
C THR A 78 -6.72 8.69 -5.29
N TYR A 79 -6.17 9.27 -4.22
CA TYR A 79 -6.20 8.68 -2.86
C TYR A 79 -5.55 7.28 -2.74
N TYR A 80 -4.37 7.08 -3.36
CA TYR A 80 -3.69 5.77 -3.43
C TYR A 80 -3.05 5.26 -2.13
N CYS A 81 -2.85 6.09 -1.10
CA CYS A 81 -2.22 5.66 0.15
C CYS A 81 -3.19 4.85 1.02
N ILE A 82 -2.93 3.55 1.18
CA ILE A 82 -3.86 2.58 1.78
C ILE A 82 -3.52 2.11 3.21
N THR A 83 -2.43 2.60 3.82
CA THR A 83 -2.09 2.23 5.21
C THR A 83 -2.86 3.08 6.22
N THR A 84 -2.68 4.41 6.15
CA THR A 84 -3.36 5.40 7.01
C THR A 84 -4.15 6.44 6.22
N GLY A 85 -3.77 6.69 4.96
CA GLY A 85 -4.33 7.73 4.11
C GLY A 85 -3.77 9.14 4.36
N TRP A 86 -2.84 9.33 5.29
CA TRP A 86 -2.33 10.67 5.65
C TRP A 86 -1.75 11.45 4.49
N LEU A 87 -1.06 10.78 3.58
CA LEU A 87 -0.42 11.41 2.43
C LEU A 87 -1.38 11.68 1.28
N ASN A 88 -2.60 11.14 1.28
CA ASN A 88 -3.53 11.38 0.18
C ASN A 88 -3.83 12.88 0.04
N TYR A 89 -4.23 13.56 1.11
CA TYR A 89 -4.54 15.00 1.04
C TYR A 89 -3.34 15.86 0.59
N PRO A 90 -2.13 15.73 1.16
CA PRO A 90 -0.95 16.43 0.66
C PRO A 90 -0.62 16.15 -0.81
N LEU A 91 -0.73 14.89 -1.26
CA LEU A 91 -0.40 14.50 -2.62
C LEU A 91 -1.43 15.00 -3.64
N GLU A 92 -2.71 15.03 -3.27
CA GLU A 92 -3.75 15.67 -4.09
C GLU A 92 -3.53 17.18 -4.19
N LEU A 93 -3.19 17.84 -3.08
CA LEU A 93 -2.99 19.29 -3.05
C LEU A 93 -1.89 19.76 -4.02
N ILE A 94 -0.83 18.97 -4.17
CA ILE A 94 0.28 19.28 -5.08
C ILE A 94 0.10 18.67 -6.48
N GLY A 95 -1.03 18.01 -6.76
CA GLY A 95 -1.26 17.36 -8.05
C GLY A 95 -0.22 16.28 -8.37
N PHE A 96 0.23 15.54 -7.36
CA PHE A 96 1.37 14.62 -7.47
C PHE A 96 1.15 13.55 -8.56
N TRP A 97 -0.01 12.89 -8.57
CA TRP A 97 -0.27 11.77 -9.49
C TRP A 97 -0.40 12.22 -10.95
N PRO A 98 -1.19 13.26 -11.29
CA PRO A 98 -1.23 13.77 -12.67
C PRO A 98 0.14 14.27 -13.15
N THR A 99 0.93 14.88 -12.26
CA THR A 99 2.30 15.32 -12.60
C THR A 99 3.18 14.12 -12.94
N LEU A 100 3.08 13.04 -12.17
CA LEU A 100 3.85 11.82 -12.42
C LEU A 100 3.40 11.14 -13.72
N GLU A 101 2.10 11.12 -14.02
CA GLU A 101 1.56 10.63 -15.30
C GLU A 101 2.18 11.36 -16.49
N VAL A 102 2.20 12.71 -16.46
CA VAL A 102 2.83 13.54 -17.52
C VAL A 102 4.32 13.24 -17.66
N ILE A 103 5.03 13.09 -16.54
CA ILE A 103 6.47 12.76 -16.57
C ILE A 103 6.69 11.40 -17.23
N ILE A 104 5.96 10.36 -16.81
CA ILE A 104 6.10 9.01 -17.37
C ILE A 104 5.75 9.00 -18.86
N GLU A 105 4.66 9.65 -19.27
CA GLU A 105 4.28 9.75 -20.68
C GLU A 105 5.36 10.47 -21.49
N SER A 106 5.90 11.58 -20.99
CA SER A 106 6.95 12.33 -21.69
C SER A 106 8.26 11.54 -21.85
N LEU A 107 8.61 10.72 -20.87
CA LEU A 107 9.86 9.94 -20.87
C LEU A 107 9.74 8.61 -21.64
N THR A 108 8.54 8.02 -21.66
CA THR A 108 8.34 6.65 -22.18
C THR A 108 7.39 6.56 -23.36
N GLY A 109 6.59 7.61 -23.63
CA GLY A 109 5.47 7.57 -24.57
C GLY A 109 4.25 6.77 -24.08
N SER A 110 4.31 6.20 -22.86
CA SER A 110 3.22 5.40 -22.30
C SER A 110 2.08 6.31 -21.84
N LYS A 111 1.00 6.36 -22.63
CA LYS A 111 -0.18 7.17 -22.31
C LYS A 111 -0.91 6.57 -21.10
N PRO A 112 -1.20 7.37 -20.05
CA PRO A 112 -1.98 6.93 -18.90
C PRO A 112 -3.31 6.35 -19.36
N ARG A 113 -3.73 5.24 -18.74
CA ARG A 113 -5.08 4.67 -18.91
C ARG A 113 -5.43 4.30 -20.36
N SER A 114 -4.43 4.05 -21.19
CA SER A 114 -4.63 3.62 -22.59
C SER A 114 -5.30 2.25 -22.71
N ASP A 115 -5.29 1.47 -21.63
CA ASP A 115 -5.85 0.12 -21.52
C ASP A 115 -7.07 0.01 -20.58
N ASP A 116 -7.60 1.11 -20.05
CA ASP A 116 -8.72 1.11 -19.07
C ASP A 116 -9.96 0.34 -19.55
N MET A 117 -10.16 0.24 -20.86
CA MET A 117 -11.28 -0.50 -21.48
C MET A 117 -10.85 -1.81 -22.16
N ALA A 118 -9.57 -2.17 -22.11
CA ALA A 118 -9.05 -3.38 -22.72
C ALA A 118 -9.59 -4.67 -22.07
N TRP A 119 -10.06 -4.61 -20.82
CA TRP A 119 -10.74 -5.74 -20.18
C TRP A 119 -12.18 -5.93 -20.66
N ALA A 120 -12.85 -4.85 -21.11
CA ALA A 120 -14.23 -4.87 -21.59
C ALA A 120 -14.37 -5.36 -23.04
N SER A 121 -13.24 -5.45 -23.76
CA SER A 121 -13.19 -5.87 -25.17
C SER A 121 -12.94 -7.37 -25.36
N LYS A 122 -12.98 -8.20 -24.32
CA LYS A 122 -12.99 -9.67 -24.49
C LYS A 122 -14.30 -10.12 -25.13
N THR A 123 -14.28 -10.21 -26.46
CA THR A 123 -15.31 -10.80 -27.31
C THR A 123 -15.52 -12.26 -26.93
N SER A 124 -16.80 -12.65 -26.79
CA SER A 124 -17.29 -14.03 -26.81
C SER A 124 -16.79 -14.84 -28.00
#